data_AF-X1TG21-F1
#
_entry.id   AF-X1TG21-F1
#
_cell.length_a   1.000
_cell.length_b   1.000
_cell.length_c   1.000
_cell.angle_alpha   90.00
_cell.angle_beta   90.00
_cell.angle_gamma   90.00
#
_symmetry.space_group_name_H-M   'P 1'
#
loop_
_entity.id
_entity.type
_entity.pdbx_description
1 polymer ?
#
loop_
_entity_poly.entity_id
_entity_poly.type
_entity_poly.pdbx_seq_one_letter_code
_entity_poly.pdbx_strand_id
1 'polypeptide(L)' 'MAYDAVKMKDWQIAEAAEVNMPTPDEWRERLNLQKNEVLAYGRISKLDFLKIMERLEDKP' A
#
# COMPACT_ATOMS: atom_id res chain seq x y z
N MET A 1 18.50 15.07 1.87
CA MET A 1 17.06 15.34 2.05
C MET A 1 16.40 15.16 0.70
N ALA A 2 15.66 14.06 0.50
CA ALA A 2 15.39 13.53 -0.83
C ALA A 2 14.24 14.21 -1.59
N TYR A 3 13.44 15.07 -0.95
CA TYR A 3 12.32 15.75 -1.62
C TYR A 3 12.18 17.18 -1.09
N ASP A 4 12.64 18.16 -1.87
CA ASP A 4 12.49 19.59 -1.58
C ASP A 4 11.26 20.09 -2.36
N ALA A 5 10.12 20.19 -1.65
CA ALA A 5 8.82 20.59 -2.21
C ALA A 5 8.79 22.03 -2.75
N VAL A 6 9.86 22.81 -2.50
CA VAL A 6 10.00 24.19 -3.01
C VAL A 6 10.67 24.21 -4.40
N LYS A 7 11.35 23.13 -4.79
CA LYS A 7 12.11 23.05 -6.06
C LYS A 7 11.56 22.06 -7.07
N MET A 8 10.77 21.07 -6.65
CA MET A 8 10.26 20.01 -7.52
C MET A 8 8.76 20.16 -7.74
N LYS A 9 8.28 20.00 -8.98
CA LYS A 9 6.84 19.94 -9.28
C LYS A 9 6.27 18.62 -8.76
N ASP A 10 5.01 18.61 -8.32
CA ASP A 10 4.36 17.43 -7.72
C ASP A 10 4.51 16.14 -8.54
N TRP A 11 4.47 16.23 -9.88
CA TRP A 11 4.65 15.07 -10.77
C TRP A 11 6.09 14.52 -10.77
N GLN A 12 7.12 15.35 -10.58
CA GLN A 12 8.51 14.91 -10.46
C GLN A 12 8.76 14.20 -9.14
N ILE A 13 8.06 14.64 -8.08
CA ILE A 13 8.08 13.98 -6.77
C ILE A 13 7.37 12.62 -6.88
N ALA A 14 6.22 12.56 -7.55
CA ALA A 14 5.49 11.31 -7.78
C ALA A 14 6.31 10.30 -8.60
N GLU A 15 6.97 10.73 -9.68
CA GLU A 15 7.82 9.87 -10.52
C GLU A 15 9.04 9.34 -9.75
N ALA A 16 9.71 10.19 -8.98
CA ALA A 16 10.83 9.76 -8.14
C ALA A 16 10.38 8.81 -7.01
N ALA A 17 9.15 8.98 -6.51
CA ALA A 17 8.57 8.10 -5.51
C ALA A 17 8.15 6.72 -6.08
N GLU A 18 7.79 6.63 -7.38
CA GLU A 18 7.42 5.34 -8.00
C GLU A 18 8.51 4.28 -7.87
N VAL A 19 9.78 4.68 -7.94
CA VAL A 19 10.94 3.76 -7.86
C VAL A 19 11.03 3.06 -6.50
N ASN A 20 10.55 3.70 -5.44
CA ASN A 20 10.60 3.19 -4.07
C ASN A 20 9.20 2.83 -3.53
N MET A 21 8.17 2.76 -4.38
CA MET A 21 6.84 2.40 -3.91
C MET A 21 6.79 0.91 -3.51
N PRO A 22 6.31 0.60 -2.30
CA PRO A 22 6.20 -0.78 -1.85
C PRO A 22 5.15 -1.53 -2.67
N THR A 23 5.48 -2.78 -2.97
CA THR A 23 4.62 -3.74 -3.66
C THR A 23 3.41 -4.14 -2.80
N PRO A 24 2.33 -4.67 -3.40
CA PRO A 24 1.20 -5.21 -2.66
C PRO A 24 1.57 -6.24 -1.58
N ASP A 25 2.61 -7.04 -1.78
CA ASP A 25 3.10 -8.00 -0.78
C ASP A 25 3.85 -7.32 0.38
N GLU A 26 4.64 -6.28 0.12
CA GLU A 26 5.24 -5.48 1.19
C GLU A 26 4.17 -4.74 2.01
N TRP A 27 3.13 -4.24 1.35
CA TRP A 27 1.97 -3.67 2.03
C TRP A 27 1.22 -4.72 2.86
N ARG A 28 1.05 -5.93 2.34
CA ARG A 28 0.46 -7.05 3.06
C ARG A 28 1.20 -7.32 4.37
N GLU A 29 2.54 -7.36 4.33
CA GLU A 29 3.36 -7.59 5.53
C GLU A 29 3.31 -6.41 6.50
N ARG A 30 3.44 -5.17 6.01
CA ARG A 30 3.39 -3.97 6.85
C ARG A 30 2.03 -3.78 7.55
N LEU A 31 0.93 -4.11 6.87
CA LEU A 31 -0.43 -3.99 7.39
C LEU A 31 -0.92 -5.26 8.09
N ASN A 32 -0.06 -6.29 8.22
CA ASN A 32 -0.37 -7.58 8.82
C ASN A 32 -1.65 -8.22 8.23
N LEU A 33 -1.78 -8.12 6.91
CA LEU A 33 -2.87 -8.66 6.12
C LEU A 33 -2.52 -10.09 5.68
N GLN A 34 -3.54 -10.91 5.56
CA GLN A 34 -3.41 -12.25 5.01
C GLN A 34 -3.44 -12.23 3.48
N LYS A 35 -2.86 -13.26 2.84
CA LYS A 35 -2.78 -13.36 1.37
C LYS A 35 -4.16 -13.38 0.69
N ASN A 36 -5.18 -13.87 1.39
CA ASN A 36 -6.57 -13.93 0.94
C ASN A 36 -7.34 -12.61 1.14
N GLU A 37 -6.77 -11.64 1.86
CA GLU A 37 -7.34 -10.31 2.14
C GLU A 37 -6.83 -9.24 1.16
N VAL A 38 -5.82 -9.54 0.36
CA VAL A 38 -5.21 -8.62 -0.61
C VAL A 38 -5.46 -9.14 -2.03
N LEU A 39 -6.25 -8.40 -2.80
CA LEU A 39 -6.51 -8.62 -4.21
C LEU A 39 -5.56 -7.74 -5.03
N ALA A 40 -4.47 -8.32 -5.54
CA ALA A 40 -3.50 -7.59 -6.36
C ALA A 40 -4.08 -7.28 -7.75
N TYR A 41 -4.04 -6.01 -8.15
CA TYR A 41 -4.44 -5.49 -9.46
C TYR A 41 -3.28 -4.71 -10.08
N GLY A 42 -2.28 -5.44 -10.59
CA GLY A 42 -1.08 -4.85 -11.18
C GLY A 42 -0.29 -4.02 -10.16
N ARG A 43 -0.25 -2.69 -10.35
CA ARG A 43 0.48 -1.75 -9.47
C ARG A 43 -0.30 -1.34 -8.22
N ILE A 44 -1.61 -1.59 -8.18
CA ILE A 44 -2.48 -1.28 -7.05
C ILE A 44 -3.05 -2.57 -6.47
N SER A 45 -3.44 -2.56 -5.21
CA SER A 45 -4.13 -3.69 -4.59
C SER A 45 -5.41 -3.24 -3.93
N LYS A 46 -6.47 -4.04 -4.08
CA LYS A 46 -7.73 -3.85 -3.38
C LYS A 46 -7.74 -4.74 -2.15
N LEU A 47 -8.21 -4.20 -1.03
CA LEU A 47 -8.38 -4.96 0.19
C LEU A 47 -9.77 -5.56 0.25
N ASP A 48 -9.86 -6.84 0.63
CA ASP A 48 -11.11 -7.52 0.88
C ASP A 48 -11.60 -7.16 2.29
N PHE A 49 -12.36 -6.06 2.36
CA PHE A 49 -12.87 -5.52 3.62
C PHE A 49 -13.68 -6.55 4.42
N LEU A 50 -14.51 -7.34 3.74
CA LEU A 50 -15.38 -8.32 4.41
C LEU A 50 -14.54 -9.36 5.16
N LYS A 51 -13.53 -9.94 4.51
CA LYS A 51 -12.65 -10.93 5.16
C LYS A 51 -11.82 -10.35 6.30
N ILE A 52 -11.34 -9.12 6.14
CA ILE A 52 -10.58 -8.44 7.19
C ILE A 52 -11.47 -8.24 8.42
N MET A 53 -12.71 -7.81 8.22
CA MET A 53 -13.68 -7.62 9.29
C MET A 53 -14.06 -8.94 9.96
N GLU A 54 -14.38 -9.99 9.18
CA GLU A 54 -14.67 -11.33 9.71
C GLU A 54 -13.50 -11.88 10.55
N ARG A 55 -12.25 -11.66 10.12
CA ARG A 55 -11.06 -12.08 10.90
C ARG A 55 -10.90 -11.28 12.19
N LEU A 56 -11.22 -10.00 12.17
CA LEU A 56 -11.05 -9.10 13.31
C LEU A 56 -12.26 -9.08 14.25
N GLU A 57 -13.40 -9.64 13.85
CA GLU A 57 -14.63 -9.72 14.64
C GLU A 57 -14.42 -10.43 15.99
N ASP A 58 -13.59 -11.46 16.01
CA ASP A 58 -13.24 -12.24 17.21
C ASP A 58 -12.02 -11.70 17.98
N LYS A 59 -11.42 -10.58 17.55
CA LYS A 59 -10.31 -9.97 18.30
C LYS A 59 -10.85 -8.91 19.27
N PRO A 60 -10.53 -9.01 20.56
CA PRO A 60 -10.97 -8.05 21.59
C PRO A 60 -10.38 -6.65 21.40
#